data_AF-A0A221SZN1-F1
#
_entry.id   AF-A0A221SZN1-F1
#
_cell.length_a   1.000
_cell.length_b   1.000
_cell.length_c   1.000
_cell.angle_alpha   90.00
_cell.angle_beta   90.00
_cell.angle_gamma   90.00
#
_symmetry.space_group_name_H-M   'P 1'
#
loop_
_entity.id
_entity.type
_entity.pdbx_description
1 polymer ?
#
loop_
_entity_poly.entity_id
_entity_poly.type
_entity_poly.pdbx_seq_one_letter_code
_entity_poly.pdbx_strand_id
1 'polypeptide(L)' 'MDWLDLRVADDPHPRRFSSEASLRAYLLKVERLSPDAVMDLLAHGELSPPAVRREYRVDRLAPAPRTP' A
#
# COMPACT_ATOMS: atom_id res chain seq x y z
N MET A 1 15.33 6.20 2.05
CA MET A 1 14.69 4.94 1.63
C MET A 1 13.30 4.98 2.19
N ASP A 2 12.34 5.33 1.34
CA ASP A 2 10.93 5.49 1.68
C ASP A 2 10.26 4.13 1.54
N TRP A 3 10.32 3.35 2.62
CA TRP A 3 9.65 2.07 2.69
C TRP A 3 8.13 2.30 2.67
N LEU A 4 7.38 1.36 2.09
CA LEU A 4 5.92 1.41 2.02
C LEU A 4 5.35 0.18 2.71
N ASP A 5 4.46 0.38 3.67
CA ASP A 5 3.76 -0.69 4.37
C ASP A 5 2.31 -0.74 3.85
N LEU A 6 1.95 -1.86 3.22
CA LEU A 6 0.58 -2.17 2.77
C LEU A 6 -0.14 -2.98 3.85
N ARG A 7 -1.31 -2.51 4.27
CA ARG A 7 -2.26 -3.26 5.12
C ARG A 7 -3.50 -3.61 4.32
N VAL A 8 -4.02 -4.80 4.54
CA VAL A 8 -5.21 -5.32 3.84
C VAL A 8 -6.21 -5.81 4.88
N ALA A 9 -7.34 -5.12 5.00
CA ALA A 9 -8.38 -5.37 5.99
C ALA A 9 -7.77 -5.58 7.40
N ASP A 10 -8.17 -6.64 8.09
CA ASP A 10 -7.70 -7.00 9.43
C ASP A 10 -6.38 -7.79 9.45
N ASP A 11 -5.57 -7.78 8.37
CA ASP A 11 -4.24 -8.41 8.41
C ASP A 11 -3.34 -7.69 9.44
N PRO A 12 -2.91 -8.38 10.52
CA PRO A 12 -2.11 -7.76 11.57
C PRO A 12 -0.68 -7.44 11.12
N HIS A 13 -0.21 -7.99 9.99
CA HIS A 13 1.16 -7.83 9.52
C HIS A 13 1.21 -7.02 8.22
N PRO A 14 1.69 -5.77 8.25
CA PRO A 14 1.84 -4.99 7.03
C PRO A 14 2.87 -5.64 6.09
N ARG A 15 2.53 -5.70 4.80
CA ARG A 15 3.49 -6.11 3.76
C ARG A 15 4.35 -4.92 3.37
N ARG A 16 5.65 -5.10 3.51
CA ARG A 16 6.63 -4.04 3.31
C ARG A 16 7.24 -4.08 1.91
N PHE A 17 7.31 -2.90 1.28
CA PHE A 17 7.85 -2.68 -0.06
C PHE A 17 8.94 -1.62 -0.02
N SER A 18 9.96 -1.81 -0.87
CA SER A 18 11.10 -0.88 -0.96
C SER A 18 10.89 0.24 -1.99
N SER A 19 9.84 0.15 -2.81
CA SER A 19 9.48 1.16 -3.79
C SER A 19 8.01 1.07 -4.21
N GLU A 20 7.46 2.19 -4.67
CA GLU A 20 6.11 2.25 -5.24
C GLU A 20 5.95 1.31 -6.45
N ALA A 21 6.99 1.15 -7.27
CA ALA A 21 6.95 0.23 -8.42
C ALA A 21 6.73 -1.23 -7.98
N SER A 22 7.40 -1.66 -6.90
CA SER A 22 7.23 -3.01 -6.36
C SER A 22 5.84 -3.22 -5.73
N LEU A 23 5.33 -2.20 -5.02
CA LEU A 23 3.98 -2.20 -4.48
C LEU A 23 2.93 -2.27 -5.61
N ARG A 24 3.05 -1.43 -6.63
CA ARG A 24 2.15 -1.43 -7.80
C ARG A 24 2.12 -2.78 -8.50
N ALA A 25 3.28 -3.39 -8.71
CA ALA A 25 3.35 -4.72 -9.32
C ALA A 25 2.64 -5.79 -8.47
N TYR A 26 2.78 -5.72 -7.15
CA TYR A 26 2.10 -6.61 -6.21
C TYR A 26 0.58 -6.42 -6.24
N LEU A 27 0.09 -5.17 -6.18
CA LEU A 27 -1.34 -4.87 -6.18
C LEU A 27 -2.04 -5.35 -7.45
N LEU A 28 -1.39 -5.20 -8.62
CA LEU A 28 -1.95 -5.63 -9.90
C LEU A 28 -1.91 -7.16 -10.07
N LYS A 29 -0.83 -7.81 -9.64
CA LYS A 29 -0.61 -9.25 -9.92
C LYS A 29 -1.15 -10.17 -8.83
N VAL A 30 -1.01 -9.78 -7.57
CA VAL A 30 -1.34 -10.61 -6.40
C VAL A 30 -2.71 -10.26 -5.86
N GLU A 31 -2.95 -9.00 -5.53
CA GLU A 31 -4.28 -8.53 -5.06
C GLU A 31 -5.29 -8.42 -6.20
N ARG A 32 -4.82 -8.39 -7.46
CA ARG A 32 -5.62 -8.30 -8.69
C ARG A 32 -6.55 -7.09 -8.69
N LEU A 33 -6.09 -5.98 -8.12
CA LEU A 33 -6.78 -4.69 -8.19
C LEU A 33 -6.75 -4.16 -9.63
N SER A 34 -7.76 -3.37 -9.99
CA SER A 34 -7.76 -2.67 -11.28
C SER A 34 -6.66 -1.60 -11.30
N PRO A 35 -6.15 -1.23 -12.48
CA PRO A 35 -5.18 -0.13 -12.61
C PRO A 35 -5.65 1.17 -11.96
N ASP A 36 -6.93 1.50 -12.10
CA ASP A 36 -7.54 2.69 -11.50
C ASP A 36 -7.54 2.62 -9.98
N ALA A 37 -7.94 1.49 -9.39
CA ALA A 37 -7.91 1.30 -7.94
C ALA A 37 -6.49 1.39 -7.36
N VAL A 38 -5.48 0.90 -8.10
CA VAL A 38 -4.08 1.04 -7.68
C VAL A 38 -3.63 2.49 -7.74
N MET A 39 -4.02 3.24 -8.76
CA MET A 39 -3.73 4.67 -8.83
C MET A 39 -4.39 5.43 -7.67
N ASP A 40 -5.65 5.16 -7.39
CA ASP A 40 -6.38 5.79 -6.28
C ASP A 40 -5.73 5.46 -4.94
N LEU A 41 -5.39 4.19 -4.68
CA LEU A 41 -4.72 3.78 -3.43
C LEU A 41 -3.36 4.45 -3.26
N LEU A 42 -2.57 4.60 -4.33
CA LEU A 42 -1.26 5.25 -4.25
C LEU A 42 -1.36 6.78 -4.12
N ALA A 43 -2.41 7.39 -4.67
CA ALA A 43 -2.65 8.83 -4.58
C ALA A 43 -3.22 9.24 -3.23
N HIS A 44 -4.16 8.45 -2.68
CA HIS A 44 -4.90 8.78 -1.48
C HIS A 44 -4.36 8.08 -0.22
N GLY A 45 -3.58 7.02 -0.38
CA GLY A 45 -3.01 6.23 0.73
C GLY A 45 -3.99 5.21 1.32
N GLU A 46 -5.26 5.24 0.96
CA GLU A 46 -6.25 4.23 1.38
C GLU A 46 -7.35 4.02 0.35
N LEU A 47 -7.98 2.85 0.40
CA LEU A 47 -9.07 2.46 -0.49
C LEU A 47 -9.99 1.45 0.23
N SER A 48 -11.28 1.75 0.29
CA SER A 48 -12.27 0.95 1.04
C SER A 48 -13.50 0.61 0.18
N PRO A 49 -14.36 -0.31 0.62
CA PRO A 49 -15.64 -0.55 -0.05
C PRO A 49 -16.46 0.73 -0.22
N PRO A 50 -17.20 0.89 -1.35
CA PRO A 50 -17.51 -0.12 -2.36
C PRO A 50 -16.49 -0.21 -3.52
N ALA A 51 -15.42 0.61 -3.54
CA ALA A 51 -14.46 0.63 -4.65
C ALA A 51 -13.66 -0.69 -4.76
N VAL A 52 -13.49 -1.38 -3.64
CA VAL A 52 -12.78 -2.65 -3.50
C VAL A 52 -13.52 -3.56 -2.52
N ARG A 53 -13.22 -4.87 -2.57
CA ARG A 53 -13.85 -5.86 -1.68
C ARG A 53 -13.38 -5.76 -0.23
N ARG A 54 -12.20 -5.19 0.00
CA ARG A 54 -11.50 -5.12 1.28
C ARG A 54 -10.90 -3.73 1.44
N GLU A 55 -10.70 -3.30 2.67
CA GLU A 55 -9.92 -2.08 2.93
C GLU A 55 -8.44 -2.32 2.60
N TYR A 56 -7.81 -1.34 1.97
CA TYR A 56 -6.38 -1.30 1.69
C TYR A 56 -5.84 0.03 2.21
N ARG A 57 -4.70 0.01 2.90
CA ARG A 57 -3.98 1.21 3.34
C ARG A 57 -2.50 1.10 3.03
N VAL A 58 -1.91 2.18 2.55
CA VAL A 58 -0.49 2.32 2.25
C VAL A 58 0.09 3.43 3.11
N ASP A 59 0.96 3.04 4.03
CA ASP A 59 1.70 3.97 4.89
C ASP A 59 3.13 4.12 4.36
N ARG A 60 3.60 5.36 4.21
CA ARG A 60 4.99 5.64 3.87
C ARG A 60 5.82 5.71 5.16
N LEU A 61 6.73 4.76 5.36
CA LEU A 61 7.69 4.82 6.44
C LEU A 61 8.75 5.86 6.11
N ALA A 62 8.64 7.02 6.74
CA ALA A 62 9.77 7.92 6.85
C ALA A 62 10.91 7.18 7.57
N PRO A 63 12.18 7.32 7.14
CA PRO A 63 13.29 6.83 7.92
C PRO A 63 13.21 7.43 9.33
N ALA A 64 13.30 6.58 10.36
CA ALA A 64 13.34 7.06 11.73
C ALA A 64 14.40 8.16 11.86
N PRO A 65 14.11 9.30 12.50
CA PRO A 65 15.11 10.33 12.70
C PRO A 65 16.27 9.68 13.44
N ARG A 66 17.45 9.65 12.81
CA ARG A 66 18.69 9.27 13.50
C ARG A 66 18.91 10.34 14.55
N THR A 67 18.61 10.04 15.80
CA THR A 67 18.96 10.90 16.93
C THR A 67 20.50 10.99 16.96
N PRO A 68 21.09 12.20 17.00
CA PRO A 68 22.54 12.40 16.97
C PRO A 68 23.24 11.83 18.22
#